data_AF-A0AAD1KZA5-F1
#
_entry.id   AF-A0AAD1KZA5-F1
#
_cell.length_a   1.000
_cell.length_b   1.000
_cell.length_c   1.000
_cell.angle_alpha   90.00
_cell.angle_beta   90.00
_cell.angle_gamma   90.00
#
_symmetry.space_group_name_H-M   'P 1'
#
loop_
_entity.id
_entity.type
_entity.pdbx_description
1 polymer ?
#
loop_
_entity_poly.entity_id
_entity_poly.type
_entity_poly.pdbx_seq_one_letter_code
_entity_poly.pdbx_strand_id
1 'polypeptide(L)'
;MNKKTKRSFTPEFRLECAQLIVDKGYSYRQASEAMNVGSTTLESWVRQLRRERQGITPCATPITPDQQRIRELEKQVRRLEEQNTILKKATVDSIGQRNSYVKTWGCGGFLNETNIYSRGKSLCF
;
A
#
# COMPACT_ATOMS: atom_id res chain seq x y z
N MET A 1 -14.48 5.88 33.34
CA MET A 1 -14.50 4.60 32.57
C MET A 1 -13.07 4.10 32.41
N ASN A 2 -12.69 3.04 33.12
CA ASN A 2 -11.33 2.52 33.09
C ASN A 2 -11.16 1.64 31.83
N LYS A 3 -10.38 2.08 30.83
CA LYS A 3 -10.17 1.34 29.59
C LYS A 3 -9.28 0.13 29.90
N LYS A 4 -9.87 -1.06 30.00
CA LYS A 4 -9.10 -2.31 30.11
C LYS A 4 -8.19 -2.43 28.90
N THR A 5 -6.88 -2.41 29.14
CA THR A 5 -5.85 -2.57 28.11
C THR A 5 -6.00 -3.95 27.49
N LYS A 6 -6.37 -4.02 26.21
CA LYS A 6 -6.51 -5.29 25.50
C LYS A 6 -5.12 -5.87 25.27
N ARG A 7 -4.90 -7.12 25.68
CA ARG A 7 -3.69 -7.87 25.33
C ARG A 7 -3.63 -8.00 23.81
N SER A 8 -2.50 -7.60 23.24
CA SER A 8 -2.24 -7.71 21.80
C SER A 8 -1.40 -8.95 21.53
N PHE A 9 -1.87 -9.80 20.61
CA PHE A 9 -1.18 -11.02 20.21
C PHE A 9 -0.64 -10.89 18.79
N THR A 10 0.53 -11.47 18.53
CA THR A 10 1.12 -11.57 17.18
C THR A 10 0.21 -12.43 16.28
N PRO A 11 0.16 -12.17 14.97
CA PRO A 11 -0.70 -12.92 14.08
C PRO A 11 -0.30 -14.41 14.01
N GLU A 12 0.99 -14.72 14.07
CA GLU A 12 1.49 -16.11 14.10
C GLU A 12 0.97 -16.89 15.31
N PHE A 13 0.97 -16.27 16.49
CA PHE A 13 0.42 -16.90 17.69
C PHE A 13 -1.08 -17.17 17.57
N ARG A 14 -1.83 -16.25 16.93
CA ARG A 14 -3.26 -16.45 16.67
C ARG A 14 -3.49 -17.60 15.70
N LEU A 15 -2.62 -17.73 14.69
CA LEU A 15 -2.67 -18.80 13.70
C LEU A 15 -2.44 -20.16 14.37
N GLU A 16 -1.37 -20.30 15.15
CA GLU A 16 -1.07 -21.53 15.88
C GLU A 16 -2.24 -21.95 16.77
N CYS A 17 -2.78 -21.01 17.57
CA CYS A 17 -3.92 -21.28 18.42
C CYS A 17 -5.15 -21.78 17.63
N ALA A 18 -5.44 -21.17 16.48
CA ALA A 18 -6.57 -21.55 15.65
C ALA A 18 -6.34 -22.91 14.95
N GLN A 19 -5.11 -23.20 14.53
CA GLN A 19 -4.72 -24.49 13.92
C GLN A 19 -4.82 -25.65 14.92
N LEU A 20 -4.51 -25.44 16.20
CA LEU A 20 -4.70 -26.47 17.24
C LEU A 20 -6.15 -26.97 17.29
N ILE A 21 -7.11 -26.08 17.12
CA ILE A 21 -8.53 -26.43 17.17
C ILE A 21 -8.99 -27.02 15.82
N VAL A 22 -8.62 -26.38 14.71
CA VAL A 22 -9.12 -26.78 13.38
C VAL A 22 -8.45 -28.04 12.85
N ASP A 23 -7.12 -28.13 12.97
CA ASP A 23 -6.34 -29.20 12.34
C ASP A 23 -6.06 -30.35 13.32
N LYS A 24 -5.79 -30.05 14.59
CA LYS A 24 -5.54 -31.08 15.62
C LYS A 24 -6.79 -31.49 16.40
N GLY A 25 -7.93 -30.85 16.17
CA GLY A 25 -9.21 -31.22 16.79
C GLY A 25 -9.33 -30.97 18.29
N TYR A 26 -8.50 -30.09 18.86
CA TYR A 26 -8.58 -29.76 20.28
C TYR A 26 -9.89 -29.04 20.61
N SER A 27 -10.44 -29.32 21.80
CA SER A 27 -11.58 -28.54 22.30
C SER A 27 -11.15 -27.10 22.63
N TYR A 28 -12.08 -26.15 22.51
CA TYR A 28 -11.84 -24.76 22.89
C TYR A 28 -11.33 -24.61 24.33
N ARG A 29 -11.80 -25.47 25.24
CA ARG A 29 -11.36 -25.47 26.64
C ARG A 29 -9.90 -25.91 26.79
N GLN A 30 -9.52 -27.03 26.17
CA GLN A 30 -8.14 -27.50 26.19
C GLN A 30 -7.19 -26.50 25.54
N ALA A 31 -7.56 -25.91 24.41
CA ALA A 31 -6.76 -24.88 23.75
C ALA A 31 -6.65 -23.60 24.59
N SER A 32 -7.73 -23.22 25.29
CA SER A 32 -7.75 -22.07 26.21
C SER A 32 -6.80 -22.29 27.40
N GLU A 33 -6.82 -23.48 27.99
CA GLU A 33 -5.96 -23.86 29.10
C GLU A 33 -4.49 -23.97 28.66
N ALA A 34 -4.21 -24.57 27.50
CA ALA A 34 -2.86 -24.74 26.98
C ALA A 34 -2.19 -23.42 26.57
N MET A 35 -2.94 -22.51 25.93
CA MET A 35 -2.39 -21.25 25.39
C MET A 35 -2.63 -20.05 26.30
N ASN A 36 -3.37 -20.23 27.40
CA ASN A 36 -3.79 -19.18 28.33
C ASN A 36 -4.52 -18.00 27.63
N VAL A 37 -5.41 -18.35 26.70
CA VAL A 37 -6.22 -17.40 25.92
C VAL A 37 -7.70 -17.63 26.24
N GLY A 38 -8.49 -16.55 26.38
CA GLY A 38 -9.93 -16.68 26.61
C GLY A 38 -10.65 -17.40 25.46
N SER A 39 -11.60 -18.27 25.80
CA SER A 39 -12.37 -19.09 24.85
C SER A 39 -13.05 -18.28 23.73
N THR A 40 -13.66 -17.14 24.07
CA THR A 40 -14.30 -16.23 23.10
C THR A 40 -13.31 -15.63 22.09
N THR A 41 -12.07 -15.44 22.52
CA THR A 41 -11.01 -14.91 21.65
C THR A 41 -10.55 -15.98 20.66
N LEU A 42 -10.39 -17.22 21.13
CA LEU A 42 -10.09 -18.38 20.29
C LEU A 42 -11.19 -18.64 19.26
N GLU A 43 -12.46 -18.58 19.65
CA GLU A 43 -13.60 -18.73 18.74
C GLU A 43 -13.57 -17.70 17.61
N SER A 44 -13.26 -16.44 17.94
CA SER A 44 -13.12 -15.37 16.94
C SER A 44 -12.00 -15.67 15.94
N TRP A 45 -10.84 -16.14 16.41
CA TRP A 45 -9.70 -16.50 15.55
C TRP A 45 -9.98 -17.72 14.68
N VAL A 46 -10.63 -18.75 15.23
CA VAL A 46 -11.05 -19.94 14.47
C VAL A 46 -12.05 -19.56 13.38
N ARG A 47 -13.03 -18.71 13.70
CA ARG A 47 -14.00 -18.20 12.72
C ARG A 47 -13.30 -17.41 11.61
N GLN A 48 -12.28 -16.62 11.96
CA GLN A 48 -11.48 -15.91 10.99
C GLN A 48 -10.68 -16.87 10.10
N LEU A 49 -9.97 -17.84 10.68
CA LEU A 49 -9.20 -18.85 9.93
C LEU A 49 -10.10 -19.65 8.95
N ARG A 50 -11.31 -20.01 9.37
CA ARG A 50 -12.29 -20.70 8.49
C ARG A 50 -12.70 -19.84 7.31
N ARG A 51 -12.94 -18.54 7.51
CA ARG A 51 -13.26 -17.60 6.42
C ARG A 51 -12.09 -17.41 5.46
N GLU A 52 -10.88 -17.28 6.00
CA GLU A 52 -9.66 -17.15 5.19
C GLU A 52 -9.46 -18.40 4.30
N ARG A 53 -9.69 -19.61 4.86
CA ARG A 53 -9.67 -20.87 4.08
C ARG A 53 -10.77 -20.96 3.02
N GLN A 54 -11.90 -20.29 3.23
CA GLN A 54 -12.98 -20.18 2.24
C GLN A 54 -12.70 -19.09 1.18
N GLY A 55 -11.53 -18.44 1.20
CA GLY A 55 -11.17 -17.38 0.27
C GLY A 55 -11.83 -16.03 0.58
N ILE A 56 -12.49 -15.89 1.73
CA ILE A 56 -13.10 -14.62 2.15
C ILE A 56 -12.04 -13.82 2.89
N THR A 57 -11.44 -12.85 2.21
CA THR A 57 -10.47 -11.92 2.81
C THR A 57 -11.14 -11.07 3.87
N PRO A 58 -10.74 -11.15 5.15
CA PRO A 58 -11.30 -10.34 6.21
C PRO A 58 -10.78 -8.90 6.11
N CYS A 59 -11.62 -7.93 6.47
CA CYS A 59 -11.20 -6.53 6.62
C CYS A 59 -10.20 -6.33 7.80
N ALA A 60 -10.14 -7.29 8.73
CA ALA A 60 -9.22 -7.31 9.86
C ALA A 60 -7.79 -7.75 9.47
N THR A 61 -6.82 -7.63 10.38
CA THR A 61 -5.47 -8.16 10.16
C THR A 61 -5.54 -9.66 9.85
N PRO A 62 -5.15 -10.10 8.64
CA PRO A 62 -5.21 -11.50 8.26
C PRO A 62 -4.29 -12.32 9.17
N ILE A 63 -4.74 -13.52 9.54
CA ILE A 63 -4.02 -14.42 10.42
C ILE A 63 -3.10 -15.34 9.61
N THR A 64 -3.50 -15.70 8.38
CA THR A 64 -2.67 -16.49 7.46
C THR A 64 -1.54 -15.67 6.83
N PRO A 65 -0.33 -16.25 6.69
CA PRO A 65 0.84 -15.56 6.14
C PRO A 65 0.62 -15.16 4.68
N ASP A 66 -0.11 -15.96 3.90
CA ASP A 66 -0.39 -15.66 2.50
C ASP A 66 -1.28 -14.42 2.37
N GLN A 67 -2.30 -14.28 3.21
CA GLN A 67 -3.14 -13.08 3.19
C GLN A 67 -2.42 -11.84 3.74
N GLN A 68 -1.47 -12.00 4.66
CA GLN A 68 -0.59 -10.89 5.05
C GLN A 68 0.26 -10.41 3.88
N ARG A 69 0.85 -11.34 3.11
CA ARG A 69 1.61 -11.02 1.90
C ARG A 69 0.76 -10.33 0.86
N ILE A 70 -0.46 -10.83 0.61
CA ILE A 70 -1.41 -10.20 -0.32
C ILE A 70 -1.63 -8.74 0.07
N ARG A 71 -1.91 -8.47 1.35
CA ARG A 71 -2.15 -7.10 1.81
C ARG A 71 -0.92 -6.20 1.68
N GLU A 72 0.27 -6.72 1.99
CA GLU A 72 1.51 -5.96 1.85
C GLU A 72 1.80 -5.66 0.37
N LEU A 73 1.57 -6.64 -0.51
CA LEU A 73 1.72 -6.47 -1.96
C LEU A 73 0.71 -5.46 -2.52
N GLU A 74 -0.57 -5.52 -2.12
CA GLU A 74 -1.59 -4.55 -2.50
C GLU A 74 -1.19 -3.12 -2.08
N LYS A 75 -0.61 -2.96 -0.88
CA LYS A 75 -0.11 -1.68 -0.40
C LYS A 75 1.07 -1.17 -1.24
N GLN A 76 1.97 -2.06 -1.63
CA GLN A 76 3.09 -1.71 -2.51
C GLN A 76 2.62 -1.31 -3.90
N VAL A 77 1.68 -2.06 -4.48
CA VAL A 77 1.08 -1.74 -5.78
C VAL A 77 0.45 -0.35 -5.76
N ARG A 78 -0.39 -0.05 -4.75
CA ARG A 78 -0.99 1.29 -4.61
C ARG A 78 0.07 2.39 -4.55
N ARG A 79 1.13 2.20 -3.76
CA ARG A 79 2.22 3.19 -3.65
C ARG A 79 2.93 3.42 -4.99
N LEU A 80 3.20 2.33 -5.73
CA LEU A 80 3.83 2.40 -7.04
C LEU A 80 2.92 3.06 -8.08
N GLU A 81 1.62 2.80 -8.04
CA GLU A 81 0.63 3.46 -8.89
C GLU A 81 0.59 4.97 -8.62
N GLU A 82 0.55 5.38 -7.35
CA GLU A 82 0.60 6.80 -6.95
C GLU A 82 1.88 7.47 -7.49
N GLN A 83 3.05 6.85 -7.31
CA GLN A 83 4.32 7.36 -7.85
C GLN A 83 4.28 7.48 -9.38
N ASN A 84 3.75 6.48 -10.08
CA ASN A 84 3.60 6.53 -11.53
C ASN A 84 2.65 7.63 -11.99
N THR A 85 1.54 7.88 -11.28
CA THR A 85 0.64 8.97 -11.63
C THR A 85 1.29 10.33 -11.50
N ILE A 86 2.13 10.52 -10.47
CA ILE A 86 2.90 11.76 -10.27
C ILE A 86 3.92 11.93 -11.40
N LEU A 87 4.68 10.88 -11.71
CA LEU A 87 5.68 10.92 -12.79
C LEU A 87 5.04 11.18 -14.16
N LYS A 88 3.89 10.57 -14.45
CA LYS A 88 3.14 10.80 -15.69
C LYS A 88 2.68 12.25 -15.80
N LYS A 89 2.13 12.83 -14.72
CA LYS A 89 1.73 14.25 -14.67
C LYS A 89 2.92 15.17 -14.93
N ALA A 90 4.03 14.98 -14.22
CA ALA A 90 5.25 15.78 -14.40
C ALA A 90 5.81 15.70 -15.83
N THR A 91 5.73 14.52 -16.45
CA THR A 91 6.17 14.32 -17.85
C THR A 91 5.28 15.10 -18.82
N VAL A 92 3.95 15.06 -18.63
CA VAL A 92 2.99 15.84 -19.43
C VAL A 92 3.24 17.33 -19.27
N ASP A 93 3.46 17.82 -18.04
CA ASP A 93 3.75 19.23 -17.77
C ASP A 93 5.06 19.67 -18.45
N SER A 94 6.11 18.86 -18.37
CA SER A 94 7.40 19.13 -19.03
C SER A 94 7.30 19.17 -20.55
N ILE A 95 6.57 18.23 -21.15
CA ILE A 95 6.31 18.22 -22.60
C ILE A 95 5.45 19.43 -23.00
N GLY A 96 4.47 19.80 -22.17
CA GLY A 96 3.66 21.00 -22.34
C GLY A 96 4.50 22.27 -22.37
N GLN A 97 5.42 22.44 -21.41
CA GLN A 97 6.37 23.56 -21.39
C GLN A 97 7.32 23.56 -22.59
N ARG A 98 7.86 22.39 -22.98
CA ARG A 98 8.73 22.28 -24.16
C ARG A 98 7.99 22.67 -25.44
N ASN A 99 6.75 22.20 -25.61
CA ASN A 99 5.95 22.51 -26.78
C ASN A 99 5.47 23.97 -26.82
N SER A 100 5.20 24.61 -25.67
CA SER A 100 4.88 26.04 -25.63
C SER A 100 6.08 26.89 -26.02
N TYR A 101 7.28 26.55 -25.52
CA TYR A 101 8.54 27.20 -25.89
C TYR A 101 8.84 27.04 -27.39
N VAL A 102 8.68 25.84 -27.97
CA VAL A 102 8.89 25.67 -29.42
C VAL A 102 7.86 26.45 -30.25
N LYS A 103 6.60 26.54 -29.81
CA LYS A 103 5.57 27.33 -30.51
C LYS A 103 5.85 28.83 -30.49
N THR A 104 6.37 29.38 -29.39
CA THR A 104 6.76 30.80 -29.34
C THR A 104 7.99 31.11 -30.21
N TRP A 105 8.86 30.12 -30.46
CA TRP A 105 10.00 30.27 -31.36
C TRP A 105 9.64 30.06 -32.84
N GLY A 106 8.63 29.23 -33.15
CA GLY A 106 8.22 28.93 -34.52
C GLY A 106 7.25 29.94 -35.15
N CYS A 107 6.43 30.62 -34.35
CA CYS A 107 5.54 31.69 -34.82
C CYS A 107 6.16 33.04 -34.48
N GLY A 108 6.87 33.66 -35.44
CA GLY A 108 7.66 34.90 -35.28
C GLY A 108 6.91 36.08 -34.65
N GLY A 109 6.83 36.10 -33.32
CA GLY A 109 6.24 37.15 -32.50
C GLY A 109 7.27 37.78 -31.57
N PHE A 110 7.80 38.92 -32.04
CA PHE A 110 8.48 40.03 -31.37
C PHE A 110 8.81 39.89 -29.86
N LEU A 111 10.10 39.67 -29.56
CA LEU A 111 10.67 39.97 -28.24
C LEU A 111 11.02 41.46 -28.21
N ASN A 112 10.35 42.23 -27.34
CA ASN A 112 10.78 43.59 -27.01
C ASN A 112 12.05 43.52 -26.14
N GLU A 113 13.10 44.07 -26.74
CA GLU A 113 14.44 44.42 -26.27
C GLU A 113 14.54 44.71 -24.77
N THR A 114 15.14 43.80 -23.99
CA THR A 114 16.05 44.21 -22.90
C THR A 114 16.89 43.11 -22.24
N ASN A 115 16.75 41.81 -22.54
CA ASN A 115 17.54 40.83 -21.76
C ASN A 115 18.01 39.54 -22.46
N ILE A 116 18.41 39.64 -23.73
CA ILE A 116 19.31 38.67 -24.38
C ILE A 116 20.54 39.42 -24.92
N TYR A 117 21.14 40.32 -24.13
CA TYR A 117 22.34 41.04 -24.58
C TYR A 117 23.57 40.10 -24.49
N SER A 118 24.41 40.11 -25.53
CA SER A 118 25.89 40.17 -25.42
C SER A 118 26.78 38.99 -25.80
N ARG A 119 26.35 37.80 -26.23
CA ARG A 119 27.34 36.75 -26.61
C ARG A 119 27.17 36.15 -28.00
N GLY A 120 27.53 37.01 -28.96
CA GLY A 120 28.42 36.75 -30.09
C GLY A 120 28.47 35.34 -30.69
N LYS A 121 28.02 35.24 -31.94
CA LYS A 121 28.75 34.53 -32.99
C LYS A 121 28.24 35.00 -34.36
N SER A 122 29.22 35.28 -35.21
CA SER A 122 29.12 35.89 -36.53
C SER A 122 28.06 35.25 -37.42
N LEU A 123 27.26 36.11 -38.07
CA LEU A 123 26.47 35.75 -39.24
C LEU A 123 27.42 35.29 -40.36
N CYS A 124 27.24 34.06 -40.83
CA CYS A 124 27.69 33.65 -42.16
C CYS A 124 26.45 33.62 -43.06
N PHE A 125 26.66 34.13 -44.29
CA PHE A 125 25.71 34.24 -45.40
C PHE A 125 25.05 32.91 -45.78
#